data_AF-A0A3D1SFE0-F1
#
_entry.id   AF-A0A3D1SFE0-F1
#
_cell.length_a   1.000
_cell.length_b   1.000
_cell.length_c   1.000
_cell.angle_alpha   90.00
_cell.angle_beta   90.00
_cell.angle_gamma   90.00
#
_symmetry.space_group_name_H-M   'P 1'
#
loop_
_entity.id
_entity.type
_entity.pdbx_description
1 polymer ?
#
loop_
_entity_poly.entity_id
_entity_poly.type
_entity_poly.pdbx_seq_one_letter_code
_entity_poly.pdbx_strand_id
1 'polypeptide(L)'
;IVDLIYQSGFSGMRYSISNTAEYGDYITGPKIVTEDTKKAMKKILSDIQDGTFAKDFLLDMSDAGMQTHFKAMRKLHAEHQLEKVGEEIRKLYSWNNEADKLINN
;
A
#
# COMPACT_ATOMS: atom_id res chain seq x y z
N ILE A 1 -8.86 11.38 0.60
CA ILE A 1 -8.98 10.79 1.97
C ILE A 1 -7.67 10.94 2.74
N VAL A 2 -6.57 10.34 2.29
CA VAL A 2 -5.28 10.39 3.02
C VAL A 2 -4.77 11.83 3.19
N ASP A 3 -4.88 12.68 2.17
CA ASP A 3 -4.49 14.10 2.30
C ASP A 3 -5.23 14.84 3.43
N LEU A 4 -6.52 14.55 3.62
CA LEU A 4 -7.32 15.12 4.70
C LEU A 4 -6.89 14.61 6.08
N ILE A 5 -6.53 13.33 6.17
CA ILE A 5 -5.99 12.74 7.41
C ILE A 5 -4.65 13.40 7.75
N TYR A 6 -3.78 13.60 6.77
CA TYR A 6 -2.50 14.29 6.98
C TYR A 6 -2.70 15.73 7.46
N GLN A 7 -3.62 16.46 6.83
CA GLN A 7 -3.84 17.88 7.13
C GLN A 7 -4.61 18.11 8.45
N SER A 8 -5.52 17.21 8.84
CA SER A 8 -6.48 17.49 9.92
C SER A 8 -6.89 16.26 10.75
N GLY A 9 -6.16 15.16 10.63
CA GLY A 9 -6.43 13.91 11.33
C GLY A 9 -7.73 13.23 10.89
N PHE A 10 -8.05 12.11 11.55
CA PHE A 10 -9.29 11.38 11.26
C PHE A 10 -10.56 12.20 11.53
N SER A 11 -10.53 13.07 12.54
CA SER A 11 -11.67 13.95 12.84
C SER A 11 -11.94 14.93 11.68
N GLY A 12 -10.90 15.58 11.15
CA GLY A 12 -11.06 16.48 10.02
C GLY A 12 -11.47 15.76 8.74
N MET A 13 -10.91 14.57 8.49
CA MET A 13 -11.32 13.73 7.37
C MET A 13 -12.81 13.35 7.46
N ARG A 14 -13.29 12.88 8.62
CA ARG A 14 -14.69 12.47 8.82
C ARG A 14 -15.68 13.63 8.73
N TYR A 15 -15.30 14.80 9.24
CA TYR A 15 -16.08 16.03 9.06
C TYR A 15 -16.22 16.43 7.58
N SER A 16 -15.24 16.08 6.75
CA SER A 16 -15.17 16.50 5.35
C SER A 16 -15.84 15.53 4.36
N ILE A 17 -16.28 14.35 4.81
CA ILE A 17 -17.00 13.37 3.98
C ILE A 17 -18.51 13.41 4.29
N SER A 18 -19.33 12.76 3.47
CA SER A 18 -20.77 12.71 3.73
C SER A 18 -21.10 11.85 4.96
N ASN A 19 -22.19 12.18 5.66
CA ASN A 19 -22.69 11.37 6.79
C ASN A 19 -22.89 9.89 6.40
N THR A 20 -23.28 9.60 5.15
CA THR A 20 -23.42 8.23 4.65
C THR A 20 -22.07 7.50 4.62
N ALA A 21 -21.01 8.18 4.16
CA ALA A 21 -19.66 7.61 4.13
C ALA A 21 -19.09 7.43 5.54
N GLU A 22 -19.31 8.40 6.43
CA GLU A 22 -18.88 8.31 7.83
C GLU A 22 -19.58 7.17 8.59
N TYR A 23 -20.91 7.05 8.46
CA TYR A 23 -21.65 5.93 9.04
C TYR A 23 -21.14 4.59 8.51
N GLY A 24 -20.86 4.51 7.20
CA GLY A 24 -20.27 3.34 6.55
C GLY A 24 -18.90 2.96 7.11
N ASP A 25 -18.00 3.94 7.30
CA ASP A 25 -16.68 3.77 7.94
C ASP A 25 -16.82 3.08 9.30
N TYR A 26 -17.65 3.63 10.19
CA TYR A 26 -17.81 3.09 11.54
C TYR A 26 -18.28 1.64 11.59
N ILE A 27 -19.24 1.26 10.74
CA ILE A 27 -19.85 -0.08 10.81
C ILE A 27 -19.16 -1.12 9.94
N THR A 28 -18.35 -0.69 8.96
CA THR A 28 -17.72 -1.59 7.97
C THR A 28 -16.23 -1.72 8.19
N GLY A 29 -15.55 -0.65 8.62
CA GLY A 29 -14.11 -0.65 8.87
C GLY A 29 -13.65 -1.83 9.75
N PRO A 30 -14.24 -2.03 10.95
CA PRO A 30 -13.88 -3.15 11.84
C PRO A 30 -14.18 -4.56 11.29
N LYS A 31 -15.04 -4.67 10.26
CA LYS A 31 -15.34 -5.95 9.61
C LYS A 31 -14.27 -6.36 8.61
N ILE A 32 -13.53 -5.39 8.07
CA ILE A 32 -12.45 -5.61 7.09
C ILE A 32 -11.09 -5.65 7.79
N VAL A 33 -10.82 -4.69 8.68
CA VAL A 33 -9.60 -4.66 9.51
C VAL A 33 -9.96 -5.25 10.87
N THR A 34 -9.68 -6.54 11.03
CA THR A 34 -10.11 -7.33 12.18
C THR A 34 -8.99 -7.52 13.22
N GLU A 35 -9.30 -8.17 14.33
CA GLU A 35 -8.28 -8.58 15.31
C GLU A 35 -7.23 -9.53 14.71
N ASP A 36 -7.59 -10.34 13.71
CA ASP A 36 -6.62 -11.17 12.98
C ASP A 36 -5.65 -10.31 12.17
N THR A 37 -6.12 -9.21 11.58
CA THR A 37 -5.23 -8.23 10.93
C THR A 37 -4.24 -7.66 11.95
N LYS A 38 -4.70 -7.30 13.14
CA LYS A 38 -3.83 -6.79 14.22
C LYS A 38 -2.86 -7.86 14.73
N LYS A 39 -3.27 -9.12 14.79
CA LYS A 39 -2.39 -10.25 15.12
C LYS A 39 -1.31 -10.44 14.06
N ALA A 40 -1.66 -10.36 12.78
CA ALA A 40 -0.70 -10.40 11.69
C ALA A 40 0.31 -9.23 11.78
N MET A 41 -0.16 -8.00 12.06
CA MET A 41 0.72 -6.85 12.28
C MET A 41 1.71 -7.07 13.44
N LYS A 42 1.25 -7.64 14.56
CA LYS A 42 2.13 -7.97 15.70
C LYS A 42 3.17 -9.03 15.32
N LYS A 43 2.78 -10.06 14.56
CA LYS A 43 3.72 -11.08 14.09
C LYS A 43 4.77 -10.49 13.16
N ILE A 44 4.37 -9.64 12.22
CA ILE A 44 5.29 -8.91 11.33
C ILE A 44 6.28 -8.08 12.16
N LEU A 45 5.80 -7.37 13.19
CA LEU A 45 6.68 -6.63 14.08
C LEU A 45 7.67 -7.54 14.81
N SER A 46 7.23 -8.70 15.32
CA SER A 46 8.12 -9.69 15.93
C SER A 46 9.19 -10.18 14.95
N ASP A 47 8.81 -10.49 13.70
CA ASP A 47 9.74 -10.96 12.66
C ASP A 47 10.77 -9.90 12.25
N ILE A 48 10.42 -8.62 12.38
CA ILE A 48 11.35 -7.52 12.20
C ILE A 48 12.30 -7.43 13.41
N GLN A 49 11.77 -7.49 14.63
CA GLN A 49 12.53 -7.32 15.87
C GLN A 49 13.49 -8.49 16.15
N ASP A 50 13.11 -9.72 15.80
CA ASP A 50 13.94 -10.91 15.99
C ASP A 50 14.89 -11.19 14.82
N GLY A 51 14.81 -10.39 13.76
CA GLY A 51 15.71 -10.46 12.60
C GLY A 51 15.30 -11.46 11.52
N THR A 52 14.17 -12.16 11.66
CA THR A 52 13.66 -13.09 10.64
C THR A 52 13.50 -12.38 9.29
N PHE A 53 12.84 -11.22 9.27
CA PHE A 53 12.66 -10.44 8.03
C PHE A 53 14.00 -10.04 7.39
N ALA A 54 14.94 -9.54 8.21
CA ALA A 54 16.24 -9.11 7.72
C ALA A 54 17.05 -10.26 7.11
N LYS A 55 17.01 -11.43 7.75
CA LYS A 55 17.64 -12.65 7.25
C LYS A 55 17.08 -13.06 5.89
N ASP A 56 15.75 -13.13 5.75
CA ASP A 56 15.10 -13.55 4.50
C ASP A 56 15.38 -12.57 3.36
N PHE A 57 15.31 -11.27 3.67
CA PHE A 57 15.64 -10.23 2.70
C PHE A 57 17.09 -10.31 2.24
N LEU A 58 18.06 -10.40 3.17
CA LEU A 58 19.48 -10.47 2.83
C LEU A 58 19.81 -11.74 2.04
N LEU A 59 19.14 -12.86 2.32
CA LEU A 59 19.31 -14.09 1.56
C LEU A 59 18.90 -13.90 0.09
N ASP A 60 17.72 -13.32 -0.18
CA ASP A 60 17.28 -13.08 -1.56
C ASP A 60 18.14 -12.00 -2.26
N MET A 61 18.57 -10.97 -1.53
CA MET A 61 19.44 -9.90 -2.08
C MET A 61 20.89 -10.33 -2.30
N SER A 62 21.34 -11.44 -1.71
CA SER A 62 22.71 -11.94 -1.86
C SER A 62 23.03 -12.36 -3.30
N ASP A 63 24.31 -12.45 -3.64
CA ASP A 63 24.77 -12.94 -4.95
C ASP A 63 24.24 -14.35 -5.27
N ALA A 64 24.06 -15.20 -4.24
CA ALA A 64 23.49 -16.53 -4.40
C ALA A 64 21.97 -16.48 -4.63
N GLY A 65 21.26 -15.55 -4.00
CA GLY A 65 19.81 -15.36 -4.16
C GLY A 65 19.42 -14.67 -5.46
N MET A 66 20.30 -13.82 -6.01
CA MET A 66 20.14 -13.09 -7.28
C MET A 66 18.84 -12.29 -7.39
N GLN A 67 18.21 -11.97 -6.25
CA GLN A 67 16.89 -11.35 -6.13
C GLN A 67 15.79 -12.16 -6.84
N THR A 68 15.92 -13.48 -6.89
CA THR A 68 15.02 -14.33 -7.68
C THR A 68 13.58 -14.20 -7.20
N HIS A 69 13.35 -14.26 -5.89
CA HIS A 69 12.01 -14.09 -5.35
C HIS A 69 11.51 -12.66 -5.53
N PHE A 70 12.34 -11.65 -5.23
CA PHE A 70 11.94 -10.25 -5.36
C PHE A 70 11.62 -9.83 -6.80
N LYS A 71 12.39 -10.30 -7.79
CA LYS A 71 12.11 -10.05 -9.21
C LYS A 71 10.82 -10.72 -9.66
N ALA A 72 10.55 -11.95 -9.22
CA ALA A 72 9.30 -12.64 -9.51
C ALA A 72 8.09 -11.88 -8.93
N MET A 73 8.18 -11.43 -7.67
CA MET A 73 7.15 -10.59 -7.05
C MET A 73 6.95 -9.29 -7.82
N ARG A 74 8.03 -8.56 -8.14
CA ARG A 74 7.96 -7.31 -8.94
C ARG A 74 7.25 -7.53 -10.27
N LYS A 75 7.59 -8.60 -11.00
CA LYS A 75 6.94 -8.95 -12.27
C LYS A 75 5.44 -9.17 -12.07
N LEU A 76 5.06 -10.01 -11.10
CA LEU A 76 3.66 -10.31 -10.83
C LEU A 76 2.84 -9.07 -10.47
N HIS A 77 3.40 -8.15 -9.68
CA HIS A 77 2.74 -6.90 -9.34
C HIS A 77 2.64 -5.92 -10.52
N ALA A 78 3.69 -5.83 -11.37
CA ALA A 78 3.67 -4.99 -12.56
C ALA A 78 2.67 -5.47 -13.63
N GLU A 79 2.40 -6.78 -13.68
CA GLU A 79 1.45 -7.39 -14.60
C GLU A 79 -0.01 -7.33 -14.10
N HIS A 80 -0.25 -6.82 -12.89
CA HIS A 80 -1.59 -6.76 -12.32
C HIS A 80 -2.49 -5.82 -13.13
N GLN A 81 -3.75 -6.21 -13.37
CA GLN A 81 -4.71 -5.45 -14.19
C GLN A 81 -4.87 -3.99 -13.76
N LEU A 82 -4.74 -3.72 -12.44
CA LEU A 82 -4.78 -2.36 -11.87
C LEU A 82 -3.75 -1.42 -12.51
N GLU A 83 -2.57 -1.91 -12.88
CA GLU A 83 -1.52 -1.09 -13.49
C GLU A 83 -1.92 -0.67 -14.91
N LYS A 84 -2.40 -1.62 -15.72
CA LYS A 84 -2.86 -1.34 -17.08
C LYS A 84 -4.01 -0.34 -17.11
N VAL A 85 -5.06 -0.61 -16.33
CA VAL A 85 -6.24 0.27 -16.28
C VAL A 85 -5.88 1.61 -15.65
N GLY A 86 -5.06 1.61 -14.59
CA GLY A 86 -4.62 2.82 -13.91
C GLY A 86 -3.80 3.73 -14.83
N GLU A 87 -2.94 3.18 -15.68
CA GLU A 87 -2.18 3.96 -16.67
C GLU A 87 -3.11 4.66 -17.66
N GLU A 88 -4.10 3.95 -18.20
CA GLU A 88 -5.08 4.51 -19.14
C GLU A 88 -5.88 5.65 -18.50
N ILE A 89 -6.38 5.46 -17.28
CA ILE A 89 -7.14 6.50 -16.55
C ILE A 89 -6.24 7.72 -16.28
N ARG A 90 -5.00 7.52 -15.82
CA ARG A 90 -4.08 8.63 -15.52
C ARG A 90 -3.76 9.47 -16.75
N LYS A 91 -3.72 8.90 -17.96
CA LYS A 91 -3.53 9.67 -19.23
C LYS A 91 -4.64 10.69 -19.49
N LEU A 92 -5.83 10.49 -18.91
CA LEU A 92 -6.97 11.38 -19.10
C LEU A 92 -6.95 12.60 -18.16
N TYR A 93 -6.08 12.60 -17.14
CA TYR A 93 -5.97 13.72 -16.22
C TYR A 93 -5.32 14.91 -16.92
N SER A 94 -6.03 16.04 -16.98
CA SER A 94 -5.54 17.27 -17.61
C SER A 94 -4.32 17.88 -16.92
N TRP A 95 -4.02 17.44 -15.70
CA TRP A 95 -2.88 17.85 -14.88
C TRP A 95 -1.76 16.80 -14.80
N ASN A 96 -1.83 15.73 -15.60
CA ASN A 96 -0.81 14.68 -15.62
C ASN A 96 0.24 14.97 -16.70
N ASN A 97 1.17 15.88 -16.40
CA ASN A 97 2.30 16.17 -17.28
C ASN A 97 3.33 15.03 -17.20
N GLU A 98 3.86 14.60 -18.35
CA GLU A 98 4.92 13.58 -18.41
C GLU A 98 6.17 13.96 -17.62
N ALA A 99 6.48 15.26 -17.52
CA ALA A 99 7.62 15.78 -16.77
C ALA A 99 7.51 15.60 -15.24
N ASP A 100 6.29 15.42 -14.72
CA ASP A 100 6.02 15.26 -13.29
C ASP A 100 5.98 13.78 -12.87
N LYS A 101 6.18 12.85 -13.82
CA LYS A 101 6.23 11.41 -13.54
C LYS A 101 7.52 11.08 -12.80
N LEU A 102 7.39 10.63 -11.55
CA LEU A 102 8.49 10.20 -10.68
C LEU A 102 9.10 8.83 -11.08
N ILE A 103 8.99 8.41 -12.33
CA ILE A 103 9.34 7.05 -12.74
C ILE A 103 10.69 7.05 -13.46
N ASN A 104 11.77 6.98 -12.66
CA ASN A 104 13.06 6.43 -13.07
C ASN A 104 13.58 5.58 -11.92
N ASN A 105 13.24 4.28 -11.94
CA ASN A 105 13.92 3.26 -11.17
C ASN A 105 14.39 2.16 -12.13
#